data_AF-A0A8B9BYL7-F1
#
_entry.id   AF-A0A8B9BYL7-F1
#
_cell.length_a   1.000
_cell.length_b   1.000
_cell.length_c   1.000
_cell.angle_alpha   90.00
_cell.angle_beta   90.00
_cell.angle_gamma   90.00
#
_symmetry.space_group_name_H-M   'P 1'
#
loop_
_entity.id
_entity.type
_entity.pdbx_description
1 polymer ?
#
loop_
_entity_poly.entity_id
_entity_poly.type
_entity_poly.pdbx_seq_one_letter_code
_entity_poly.pdbx_strand_id
1 'polypeptide(L)'
;MARVRGVGTKFGTLGLTEGGLEGWAEQLLSQLFSPSGLSLLIDCISGIKSMTWYLIRVGKFRPKARGTTLQSNSFNKTTKLILEQNAFPFHTDTAFLVYLQQFSDTSSKKEHVKITSEAKPGFLERLSETSGGMLMGLVTFLLSFYLLFTNEGRALRTAKSLDEGLSLVIPLDNIHSVSQQNEGRLVHLAGALSTSKPLFDPSYGLTIHAVKLKRTVEMYQWVEYEDSREYEENGEIKKETKYTYNTEWKSEVVNSRNFDREIGHKNPSAMAVESFTAVSPNVQVGSFVLSKGLVDKIDDFKQLSLSNLEDPHADVTRGGDYFYHSENPRRPEVGDLRVSFFYAGLSGDDPHLGSADKVTVIARQKGDQLVPYHTKSGVVLQILYPGDLSVEEVFQKEHESNTMKTWALRAAGWLAMFVGINLMTRIVYTLVDWFPVVRDLVNIGLKAFAFCVASSLSLLTISIGWLFYRPLWALLIGLLSVVPIVVAKSRVPPKKHQ
;
A
#
# COMPACT_ATOMS: atom_id res chain seq x y z
N MET A 1 -58.34 -18.03 -10.71
CA MET A 1 -58.19 -16.56 -10.82
C MET A 1 -56.73 -16.20 -10.56
N ALA A 2 -56.17 -15.32 -11.39
CA ALA A 2 -54.87 -14.65 -11.27
C ALA A 2 -53.57 -15.49 -11.28
N ARG A 3 -52.86 -15.30 -12.40
CA ARG A 3 -51.49 -15.64 -12.78
C ARG A 3 -50.46 -14.83 -11.95
N VAL A 4 -49.42 -15.49 -11.42
CA VAL A 4 -48.06 -14.94 -11.36
C VAL A 4 -47.05 -16.06 -11.65
N ARG A 5 -46.22 -15.85 -12.67
CA ARG A 5 -45.05 -16.66 -13.04
C ARG A 5 -43.82 -16.18 -12.26
N GLY A 6 -42.91 -17.10 -11.97
CA GLY A 6 -41.52 -16.84 -11.59
C GLY A 6 -40.83 -18.17 -11.25
N VAL A 7 -40.54 -19.01 -12.24
CA VAL A 7 -39.19 -19.21 -12.82
C VAL A 7 -38.14 -19.50 -11.75
N GLY A 8 -37.81 -20.79 -11.60
CA GLY A 8 -36.70 -21.26 -10.81
C GLY A 8 -35.36 -20.95 -11.45
N THR A 9 -34.32 -20.90 -10.63
CA THR A 9 -32.93 -20.81 -11.07
C THR A 9 -32.16 -21.98 -10.46
N LYS A 10 -31.73 -22.89 -11.34
CA LYS A 10 -30.67 -23.86 -11.06
C LYS A 10 -29.31 -23.17 -11.23
N PHE A 11 -28.41 -23.54 -10.33
CA PHE A 11 -26.94 -23.57 -10.40
C PHE A 11 -26.23 -23.01 -11.65
N GLY A 12 -25.23 -22.17 -11.38
CA GLY A 12 -24.13 -21.85 -12.28
C GLY A 12 -22.96 -21.26 -11.48
N THR A 13 -22.04 -22.12 -11.05
CA THR A 13 -20.66 -21.80 -10.67
C THR A 13 -20.05 -20.85 -11.70
N LEU A 14 -19.79 -19.60 -11.30
CA LEU A 14 -18.97 -18.68 -12.08
C LEU A 14 -17.50 -19.04 -11.86
N GLY A 15 -16.97 -19.85 -12.79
CA GLY A 15 -15.55 -19.96 -13.01
C GLY A 15 -15.01 -18.59 -13.41
N LEU A 16 -13.91 -18.19 -12.77
CA LEU A 16 -13.08 -17.08 -13.21
C LEU A 16 -12.33 -17.54 -14.46
N THR A 17 -12.90 -17.29 -15.63
CA THR A 17 -12.22 -17.51 -16.90
C THR A 17 -11.33 -16.31 -17.26
N GLU A 18 -10.16 -16.64 -17.79
CA GLU A 18 -9.24 -15.86 -18.61
C GLU A 18 -9.95 -14.72 -19.38
N GLY A 19 -9.49 -13.47 -19.21
CA GLY A 19 -10.01 -12.28 -19.91
C GLY A 19 -10.67 -11.19 -19.04
N GLY A 20 -10.91 -11.45 -17.76
CA GLY A 20 -11.64 -10.51 -16.88
C GLY A 20 -10.89 -9.20 -16.56
N LEU A 21 -9.56 -9.21 -16.51
CA LEU A 21 -8.75 -8.04 -16.12
C LEU A 21 -8.35 -7.15 -17.30
N GLU A 22 -8.13 -7.74 -18.49
CA GLU A 22 -8.03 -6.99 -19.74
C GLU A 22 -9.37 -6.30 -20.05
N GLY A 23 -10.48 -7.01 -19.85
CA GLY A 23 -11.82 -6.46 -19.92
C GLY A 23 -12.03 -5.29 -18.96
N TRP A 24 -11.64 -5.40 -17.69
CA TRP A 24 -11.87 -4.31 -16.73
C TRP A 24 -11.06 -3.05 -17.07
N ALA A 25 -9.79 -3.17 -17.45
CA ALA A 25 -8.95 -2.02 -17.81
C ALA A 25 -9.39 -1.39 -19.15
N GLU A 26 -9.73 -2.18 -20.17
CA GLU A 26 -10.30 -1.68 -21.42
C GLU A 26 -11.71 -1.11 -21.24
N GLN A 27 -12.50 -1.64 -20.31
CA GLN A 27 -13.83 -1.14 -19.99
C GLN A 27 -13.77 0.16 -19.18
N LEU A 28 -12.77 0.33 -18.32
CA LEU A 28 -12.52 1.58 -17.58
C LEU A 28 -11.93 2.67 -18.48
N LEU A 29 -11.00 2.31 -19.37
CA LEU A 29 -10.45 3.21 -20.39
C LEU A 29 -11.50 3.56 -21.45
N SER A 30 -12.28 2.59 -21.95
CA SER A 30 -13.36 2.89 -22.89
C SER A 30 -14.49 3.68 -22.25
N GLN A 31 -14.78 3.53 -20.95
CA GLN A 31 -15.75 4.39 -20.27
C GLN A 31 -15.21 5.81 -20.05
N LEU A 32 -13.95 5.98 -19.62
CA LEU A 32 -13.31 7.29 -19.44
C LEU A 32 -13.07 8.04 -20.76
N PHE A 33 -12.83 7.31 -21.86
CA PHE A 33 -12.57 7.86 -23.19
C PHE A 33 -13.71 7.65 -24.20
N SER A 34 -14.89 7.19 -23.75
CA SER A 34 -16.11 7.15 -24.58
C SER A 34 -16.57 8.56 -24.92
N PRO A 35 -17.37 8.76 -26.00
CA PRO A 35 -17.97 10.06 -26.29
C PRO A 35 -18.76 10.63 -25.10
N SER A 36 -19.37 9.78 -24.28
CA SER A 36 -20.08 10.14 -23.04
C SER A 36 -19.13 10.44 -21.86
N GLY A 37 -18.00 9.74 -21.73
CA GLY A 37 -16.97 10.03 -20.71
C GLY A 37 -16.19 11.31 -20.99
N LEU A 38 -15.85 11.54 -22.26
CA LEU A 38 -15.30 12.80 -22.75
C LEU A 38 -16.34 13.92 -22.68
N SER A 39 -17.63 13.65 -22.93
CA SER A 39 -18.68 14.66 -22.70
C SER A 39 -18.80 15.01 -21.22
N LEU A 40 -18.76 14.05 -20.29
CA LEU A 40 -18.80 14.31 -18.85
C LEU A 40 -17.58 15.12 -18.36
N LEU A 41 -16.39 14.88 -18.91
CA LEU A 41 -15.20 15.69 -18.66
C LEU A 41 -15.33 17.10 -19.26
N ILE A 42 -15.84 17.20 -20.48
CA ILE A 42 -16.12 18.48 -21.17
C ILE A 42 -17.24 19.26 -20.46
N ASP A 43 -18.22 18.57 -19.89
CA ASP A 43 -19.40 19.08 -19.18
C ASP A 43 -19.07 19.46 -17.75
N CYS A 44 -18.14 18.78 -17.09
CA CYS A 44 -17.54 19.26 -15.85
C CYS A 44 -16.75 20.56 -16.07
N ILE A 45 -16.02 20.67 -17.19
CA ILE A 45 -15.29 21.89 -17.56
C ILE A 45 -16.25 23.00 -18.04
N SER A 46 -17.41 22.67 -18.64
CA SER A 46 -18.42 23.63 -19.11
C SER A 46 -19.35 24.10 -17.98
N GLY A 47 -19.69 23.23 -17.02
CA GLY A 47 -20.48 23.52 -15.83
C GLY A 47 -19.83 24.57 -14.94
N ILE A 48 -18.50 24.61 -14.90
CA ILE A 48 -17.72 25.66 -14.22
C ILE A 48 -18.00 27.05 -14.82
N LYS A 49 -18.28 27.17 -16.13
CA LYS A 49 -18.66 28.44 -16.78
C LYS A 49 -20.14 28.81 -16.57
N SER A 50 -21.05 27.84 -16.53
CA SER A 50 -22.48 28.11 -16.33
C SER A 50 -22.74 28.70 -14.95
N MET A 51 -22.03 28.22 -13.94
CA MET A 51 -22.12 28.72 -12.56
C MET A 51 -21.46 30.10 -12.37
N THR A 52 -20.36 30.40 -13.09
CA THR A 52 -19.76 31.75 -13.12
C THR A 52 -20.67 32.76 -13.82
N TRP A 53 -21.38 32.35 -14.89
CA TRP A 53 -22.32 33.23 -15.60
C TRP A 53 -23.58 33.53 -14.78
N TYR A 54 -24.09 32.56 -14.02
CA TYR A 54 -25.24 32.74 -13.13
C TYR A 54 -24.91 33.74 -12.00
N LEU A 55 -23.72 33.65 -11.40
CA LEU A 55 -23.30 34.55 -10.31
C LEU A 55 -22.97 35.97 -10.78
N ILE A 56 -22.44 36.15 -11.99
CA ILE A 56 -22.23 37.48 -12.61
C ILE A 56 -23.56 38.18 -12.91
N ARG A 57 -24.64 37.42 -13.16
CA ARG A 57 -25.98 37.97 -13.42
C ARG A 57 -26.73 38.34 -12.14
N VAL A 58 -26.53 37.60 -11.06
CA VAL A 58 -27.11 37.89 -9.74
C VAL A 58 -26.39 39.07 -9.04
N GLY A 59 -25.11 39.30 -9.34
CA GLY A 59 -24.33 40.44 -8.83
C GLY A 59 -24.69 41.83 -9.38
N LYS A 60 -25.69 41.94 -10.27
CA LYS A 60 -26.19 43.22 -10.83
C LYS A 60 -27.62 43.56 -10.37
N PHE A 61 -27.84 43.66 -9.07
CA PHE A 61 -28.96 44.43 -8.52
C PHE A 61 -28.43 45.36 -7.42
N ARG A 62 -28.31 46.66 -7.73
CA ARG A 62 -28.05 47.70 -6.72
C ARG A 62 -29.30 47.87 -5.84
N PRO A 63 -29.19 47.96 -4.50
CA PRO A 63 -30.31 48.29 -3.66
C PRO A 63 -30.59 49.80 -3.75
N LYS A 64 -31.85 50.15 -4.03
CA LYS A 64 -32.37 51.51 -3.85
C LYS A 64 -32.81 51.63 -2.39
N ALA A 65 -32.10 52.45 -1.62
CA ALA A 65 -32.46 52.75 -0.24
C ALA A 65 -33.84 53.43 -0.18
N ARG A 66 -34.72 52.91 0.68
CA ARG A 66 -35.82 53.66 1.29
C ARG A 66 -36.21 52.96 2.59
N GLY A 67 -36.08 53.68 3.70
CA GLY A 67 -36.51 53.19 5.02
C GLY A 67 -38.02 53.23 5.16
N THR A 68 -38.54 52.31 5.96
CA THR A 68 -39.74 52.49 6.79
C THR A 68 -39.73 51.44 7.90
N THR A 69 -39.81 51.93 9.12
CA THR A 69 -40.16 51.27 10.37
C THR A 69 -41.49 50.51 10.22
N LEU A 70 -41.61 49.32 10.84
CA LEU A 70 -42.86 48.88 11.51
C LEU A 70 -42.62 47.61 12.36
N GLN A 71 -43.24 47.64 13.53
CA GLN A 71 -43.31 46.63 14.58
C GLN A 71 -44.04 45.36 14.11
N SER A 72 -43.72 44.21 14.74
CA SER A 72 -44.74 43.48 15.50
C SER A 72 -44.12 42.66 16.63
N ASN A 73 -44.67 42.88 17.82
CA ASN A 73 -44.50 42.07 19.03
C ASN A 73 -45.31 40.77 18.88
N SER A 74 -44.82 39.67 19.45
CA SER A 74 -45.36 39.07 20.69
C SER A 74 -45.10 37.57 20.78
N PHE A 75 -45.14 37.08 22.04
CA PHE A 75 -45.06 35.71 22.53
C PHE A 75 -43.64 35.09 22.61
N ASN A 76 -43.09 34.77 23.78
CA ASN A 76 -43.65 34.79 25.12
C ASN A 76 -42.53 34.83 26.18
N LYS A 77 -42.67 35.78 27.10
CA LYS A 77 -42.10 35.72 28.45
C LYS A 77 -42.65 34.49 29.15
N THR A 78 -41.81 33.72 29.84
CA THR A 78 -42.02 33.26 31.23
C THR A 78 -40.69 32.65 31.71
N THR A 79 -40.39 32.72 33.00
CA THR A 79 -39.22 32.16 33.70
C THR A 79 -37.88 32.90 33.60
N LYS A 80 -37.87 34.15 34.06
CA LYS A 80 -36.73 34.70 34.81
C LYS A 80 -37.25 35.65 35.88
N LEU A 81 -37.57 35.13 37.06
CA LEU A 81 -37.71 35.83 38.35
C LEU A 81 -38.41 34.88 39.32
N ILE A 82 -37.65 34.15 40.14
CA ILE A 82 -37.84 34.03 41.61
C ILE A 82 -36.46 33.60 42.16
N LEU A 83 -35.71 34.55 42.69
CA LEU A 83 -34.60 34.34 43.61
C LEU A 83 -34.96 35.09 44.90
N GLU A 84 -34.57 34.48 46.03
CA GLU A 84 -34.77 34.88 47.43
C GLU A 84 -36.14 34.60 48.06
N GLN A 85 -36.21 33.52 48.85
CA GLN A 85 -36.22 33.58 50.32
C GLN A 85 -36.63 32.20 50.86
N ASN A 86 -35.69 31.50 51.52
CA ASN A 86 -35.85 30.83 52.81
C ASN A 86 -34.73 29.80 53.01
N ALA A 87 -33.87 30.12 53.99
CA ALA A 87 -32.82 29.28 54.53
C ALA A 87 -33.38 28.11 55.36
N PHE A 88 -32.66 26.98 55.41
CA PHE A 88 -32.07 26.36 56.61
C PHE A 88 -31.52 24.94 56.29
N PRO A 89 -30.59 24.38 57.09
CA PRO A 89 -29.27 23.97 56.60
C PRO A 89 -29.04 22.46 56.72
N PHE A 90 -28.09 21.92 55.95
CA PHE A 90 -27.35 20.72 56.38
C PHE A 90 -25.86 20.92 56.13
N HIS A 91 -25.12 20.69 57.21
CA HIS A 91 -23.70 20.92 57.41
C HIS A 91 -22.93 19.65 57.01
N THR A 92 -21.75 19.84 56.39
CA THR A 92 -20.56 18.94 56.38
C THR A 92 -20.72 17.57 55.69
N ASP A 93 -19.83 17.12 54.79
CA ASP A 93 -18.37 17.13 54.89
C ASP A 93 -17.66 17.32 53.54
N THR A 94 -16.85 18.37 53.45
CA THR A 94 -15.82 18.59 52.43
C THR A 94 -14.65 17.59 52.52
N ALA A 95 -14.60 16.75 53.55
CA ALA A 95 -13.59 15.69 53.70
C ALA A 95 -13.85 14.46 52.81
N PHE A 96 -15.12 14.14 52.48
CA PHE A 96 -15.45 12.94 51.71
C PHE A 96 -15.16 13.09 50.21
N LEU A 97 -15.25 14.32 49.68
CA LEU A 97 -14.89 14.63 48.29
C LEU A 97 -13.37 14.77 48.08
N VAL A 98 -12.63 15.18 49.11
CA VAL A 98 -11.15 15.16 49.07
C VAL A 98 -10.61 13.73 49.21
N TYR A 99 -11.26 12.87 50.00
CA TYR A 99 -10.85 11.47 50.15
C TYR A 99 -11.07 10.63 48.87
N LEU A 100 -12.10 10.94 48.06
CA LEU A 100 -12.34 10.29 46.77
C LEU A 100 -11.45 10.82 45.63
N GLN A 101 -10.91 12.04 45.76
CA GLN A 101 -10.02 12.63 44.77
C GLN A 101 -8.55 12.23 44.97
N GLN A 102 -8.22 11.63 46.12
CA GLN A 102 -6.87 11.22 46.49
C GLN A 102 -6.57 9.72 46.27
N PHE A 103 -7.55 8.95 45.78
CA PHE A 103 -7.42 7.50 45.51
C PHE A 103 -7.52 7.10 44.02
N SER A 104 -7.28 8.02 43.09
CA SER A 104 -7.30 7.73 41.64
C SER A 104 -6.00 8.02 40.88
N ASP A 105 -4.88 8.28 41.57
CA ASP A 105 -3.62 8.68 40.90
C ASP A 105 -2.46 7.68 41.02
N THR A 106 -2.77 6.39 41.21
CA THR A 106 -1.80 5.29 41.04
C THR A 106 -2.32 4.18 40.13
N SER A 107 -3.07 4.55 39.10
CA SER A 107 -3.17 3.73 37.89
C SER A 107 -2.22 4.32 36.87
N SER A 108 -1.29 3.51 36.34
CA SER A 108 -0.39 3.93 35.25
C SER A 108 -1.23 4.53 34.13
N LYS A 109 -1.28 5.87 34.02
CA LYS A 109 -1.98 6.53 32.91
C LYS A 109 -1.27 6.07 31.64
N LYS A 110 -1.92 5.17 30.91
CA LYS A 110 -1.49 4.63 29.62
C LYS A 110 -1.54 5.68 28.51
N GLU A 111 -1.86 6.92 28.84
CA GLU A 111 -1.92 8.03 27.92
C GLU A 111 -1.50 9.34 28.60
N HIS A 112 -0.90 10.23 27.83
CA HIS A 112 -0.70 11.62 28.21
C HIS A 112 -0.69 12.52 26.97
N VAL A 113 -0.81 13.82 27.20
CA VAL A 113 -0.90 14.82 26.14
C VAL A 113 0.21 15.85 26.34
N LYS A 114 0.90 16.17 25.25
CA LYS A 114 1.93 17.21 25.16
C LYS A 114 1.43 18.31 24.25
N ILE A 115 1.36 19.53 24.76
CA ILE A 115 0.95 20.70 23.97
C ILE A 115 2.18 21.55 23.73
N THR A 116 2.44 21.85 22.45
CA THR A 116 3.50 22.77 22.03
C THR A 116 2.84 23.95 21.33
N SER A 117 3.25 25.17 21.67
CA SER A 117 2.73 26.40 21.06
C SER A 117 3.81 27.05 20.20
N GLU A 118 3.47 27.35 18.95
CA GLU A 118 4.34 28.05 18.01
C GLU A 118 3.65 29.33 17.52
N ALA A 119 4.45 30.38 17.32
CA ALA A 119 3.95 31.63 16.76
C ALA A 119 3.56 31.43 15.29
N LYS A 120 2.53 32.15 14.82
CA LYS A 120 2.16 32.11 13.40
C LYS A 120 3.34 32.55 12.53
N PRO A 121 3.78 31.72 11.56
CA PRO A 121 4.90 32.06 10.71
C PRO A 121 4.58 33.32 9.89
N GLY A 122 5.55 34.22 9.79
CA GLY A 122 5.44 35.44 8.99
C GLY A 122 5.36 35.15 7.48
N PHE A 123 5.11 36.17 6.65
CA PHE A 123 5.02 35.99 5.19
C PHE A 123 6.31 35.39 4.58
N LEU A 124 7.48 35.87 5.01
CA LEU A 124 8.78 35.36 4.54
C LEU A 124 9.06 33.92 5.03
N GLU A 125 8.59 33.59 6.23
CA GLU A 125 8.75 32.25 6.81
C GLU A 125 7.87 31.22 6.09
N ARG A 126 6.62 31.57 5.78
CA ARG A 126 5.72 30.77 4.92
C ARG A 126 6.26 30.58 3.50
N LEU A 127 6.90 31.62 2.94
CA LEU A 127 7.56 31.52 1.62
C LEU A 127 8.80 30.63 1.67
N SER A 128 9.59 30.71 2.73
CA SER A 128 10.76 29.85 2.95
C SER A 128 10.34 28.38 3.12
N GLU A 129 9.33 28.11 3.95
CA GLU A 129 8.77 26.77 4.17
C GLU A 129 8.19 26.16 2.88
N THR A 130 7.56 26.97 2.03
CA THR A 130 7.01 26.51 0.76
C THR A 130 8.05 26.35 -0.35
N SER A 131 9.19 27.04 -0.25
CA SER A 131 10.30 26.92 -1.21
C SER A 131 10.94 25.52 -1.17
N GLY A 132 11.06 24.91 0.01
CA GLY A 132 11.50 23.52 0.14
C GLY A 132 10.56 22.53 -0.55
N GLY A 133 9.25 22.74 -0.40
CA GLY A 133 8.22 21.97 -1.10
C GLY A 133 8.30 22.09 -2.63
N MET A 134 8.61 23.28 -3.16
CA MET A 134 8.78 23.50 -4.59
C MET A 134 9.98 22.74 -5.16
N LEU A 135 11.13 22.78 -4.48
CA LEU A 135 12.33 22.03 -4.90
C LEU A 135 12.07 20.52 -4.87
N MET A 136 11.45 20.02 -3.80
CA MET A 136 11.04 18.62 -3.71
C MET A 136 10.06 18.25 -4.83
N GLY A 137 9.12 19.14 -5.15
CA GLY A 137 8.17 18.99 -6.25
C GLY A 137 8.87 18.88 -7.61
N LEU A 138 9.86 19.74 -7.88
CA LEU A 138 10.66 19.70 -9.10
C LEU A 138 11.45 18.40 -9.24
N VAL A 139 12.11 17.96 -8.17
CA VAL A 139 12.84 16.68 -8.15
C VAL A 139 11.90 15.51 -8.42
N THR A 140 10.74 15.47 -7.74
CA THR A 140 9.71 14.44 -7.92
C THR A 140 9.17 14.43 -9.36
N PHE A 141 8.92 15.62 -9.92
CA PHE A 141 8.49 15.79 -11.31
C PHE A 141 9.53 15.24 -12.30
N LEU A 142 10.81 15.54 -12.14
CA LEU A 142 11.87 15.01 -13.02
C LEU A 142 12.04 13.48 -12.87
N LEU A 143 12.01 12.97 -11.63
CA LEU A 143 12.07 11.53 -11.36
C LEU A 143 10.91 10.78 -11.99
N SER A 144 9.73 11.40 -12.11
CA SER A 144 8.57 10.77 -12.75
C SER A 144 8.82 10.40 -14.22
N PHE A 145 9.52 11.26 -14.99
CA PHE A 145 9.91 10.95 -16.37
C PHE A 145 10.87 9.77 -16.44
N TYR A 146 11.88 9.77 -15.56
CA TYR A 146 12.85 8.68 -15.49
C TYR A 146 12.16 7.35 -15.15
N LEU A 147 11.27 7.34 -14.16
CA LEU A 147 10.50 6.16 -13.77
C LEU A 147 9.64 5.65 -14.93
N LEU A 148 8.86 6.52 -15.58
CA LEU A 148 8.00 6.14 -16.70
C LEU A 148 8.83 5.59 -17.88
N PHE A 149 9.88 6.29 -18.28
CA PHE A 149 10.71 5.91 -19.43
C PHE A 149 11.45 4.58 -19.20
N THR A 150 12.08 4.43 -18.03
CA THR A 150 12.78 3.17 -17.69
C THR A 150 11.82 2.01 -17.53
N ASN A 151 10.61 2.24 -17.02
CA ASN A 151 9.57 1.22 -16.96
C ASN A 151 9.17 0.70 -18.35
N GLU A 152 8.98 1.57 -19.34
CA GLU A 152 8.69 1.12 -20.72
C GLU A 152 9.82 0.26 -21.29
N GLY A 153 11.07 0.71 -21.13
CA GLY A 153 12.24 -0.05 -21.57
C GLY A 153 12.34 -1.42 -20.89
N ARG A 154 12.09 -1.49 -19.57
CA ARG A 154 12.05 -2.74 -18.80
C ARG A 154 10.93 -3.65 -19.28
N ALA A 155 9.72 -3.13 -19.44
CA ALA A 155 8.54 -3.88 -19.82
C ALA A 155 8.74 -4.58 -21.18
N LEU A 156 9.26 -3.84 -22.17
CA LEU A 156 9.54 -4.33 -23.51
C LEU A 156 10.67 -5.36 -23.54
N ARG A 157 11.76 -5.10 -22.80
CA ARG A 157 12.89 -6.03 -22.70
C ARG A 157 12.48 -7.34 -22.06
N THR A 158 11.64 -7.27 -21.03
CA THR A 158 11.09 -8.44 -20.34
C THR A 158 10.19 -9.23 -21.27
N ALA A 159 9.25 -8.57 -21.96
CA ALA A 159 8.36 -9.23 -22.93
C ALA A 159 9.15 -9.98 -24.02
N LYS A 160 10.13 -9.33 -24.66
CA LYS A 160 10.99 -9.97 -25.66
C LYS A 160 11.79 -11.15 -25.12
N SER A 161 12.24 -11.06 -23.86
CA SER A 161 12.98 -12.14 -23.21
C SER A 161 12.08 -13.33 -22.90
N LEU A 162 10.82 -13.08 -22.54
CA LEU A 162 9.83 -14.13 -22.32
C LEU A 162 9.46 -14.80 -23.65
N ASP A 163 9.22 -14.02 -24.72
CA ASP A 163 8.97 -14.56 -26.06
C ASP A 163 10.15 -15.42 -26.56
N GLU A 164 11.39 -14.94 -26.35
CA GLU A 164 12.61 -15.69 -26.65
C GLU A 164 12.66 -16.99 -25.85
N GLY A 165 12.40 -16.92 -24.54
CA GLY A 165 12.37 -18.09 -23.66
C GLY A 165 11.34 -19.12 -24.10
N LEU A 166 10.11 -18.69 -24.38
CA LEU A 166 9.02 -19.56 -24.85
C LEU A 166 9.37 -20.26 -26.17
N SER A 167 10.09 -19.59 -27.06
CA SER A 167 10.51 -20.18 -28.34
C SER A 167 11.68 -21.19 -28.23
N LEU A 168 12.42 -21.17 -27.11
CA LEU A 168 13.65 -21.96 -26.92
C LEU A 168 13.52 -23.06 -25.86
N VAL A 169 12.54 -22.96 -24.97
CA VAL A 169 12.36 -23.87 -23.84
C VAL A 169 12.02 -25.28 -24.31
N ILE A 170 12.63 -26.27 -23.65
CA ILE A 170 12.41 -27.69 -23.90
C ILE A 170 11.71 -28.29 -22.68
N PRO A 171 10.44 -28.72 -22.77
CA PRO A 171 9.80 -29.48 -21.70
C PRO A 171 10.48 -30.85 -21.56
N LEU A 172 10.80 -31.24 -20.33
CA LEU A 172 11.43 -32.53 -20.04
C LEU A 172 10.36 -33.59 -19.76
N ASP A 173 10.35 -34.66 -20.55
CA ASP A 173 9.46 -35.81 -20.31
C ASP A 173 9.89 -36.66 -19.10
N ASN A 174 11.18 -36.64 -18.77
CA ASN A 174 11.74 -37.39 -17.65
C ASN A 174 12.69 -36.51 -16.82
N ILE A 175 12.37 -36.34 -15.54
CA ILE A 175 13.15 -35.55 -14.59
C ILE A 175 14.14 -36.39 -13.78
N HIS A 176 14.10 -37.72 -13.89
CA HIS A 176 14.93 -38.67 -13.13
C HIS A 176 16.21 -39.09 -13.86
N SER A 177 16.49 -38.49 -15.02
CA SER A 177 17.75 -38.65 -15.72
C SER A 177 18.19 -37.34 -16.36
N VAL A 178 19.49 -37.08 -16.34
CA VAL A 178 20.07 -35.88 -16.91
C VAL A 178 20.54 -36.18 -18.34
N SER A 179 19.85 -35.63 -19.34
CA SER A 179 20.23 -35.77 -20.74
C SER A 179 21.30 -34.75 -21.14
N GLN A 180 22.44 -35.21 -21.66
CA GLN A 180 23.51 -34.34 -22.15
C GLN A 180 23.09 -33.51 -23.38
N GLN A 181 22.03 -33.91 -24.10
CA GLN A 181 21.51 -33.17 -25.26
C GLN A 181 20.89 -31.82 -24.87
N ASN A 182 20.45 -31.70 -23.61
CA ASN A 182 19.86 -30.48 -23.07
C ASN A 182 20.89 -29.55 -22.42
N GLU A 183 22.18 -29.89 -22.47
CA GLU A 183 23.25 -29.09 -21.87
C GLU A 183 23.26 -27.66 -22.44
N GLY A 184 23.19 -26.66 -21.55
CA GLY A 184 23.13 -25.25 -21.90
C GLY A 184 21.79 -24.77 -22.47
N ARG A 185 20.80 -25.66 -22.63
CA ARG A 185 19.46 -25.32 -23.13
C ARG A 185 18.57 -24.85 -21.98
N LEU A 186 17.56 -24.05 -22.33
CA LEU A 186 16.48 -23.68 -21.41
C LEU A 186 15.53 -24.88 -21.30
N VAL A 187 15.34 -25.40 -20.10
CA VAL A 187 14.49 -26.57 -19.86
C VAL A 187 13.31 -26.19 -18.96
N HIS A 188 12.19 -26.86 -19.17
CA HIS A 188 11.02 -26.84 -18.29
C HIS A 188 10.86 -28.20 -17.65
N LEU A 189 10.60 -28.23 -16.34
CA LEU A 189 10.30 -29.44 -15.61
C LEU A 189 9.35 -29.14 -14.45
N ALA A 190 8.51 -30.11 -14.12
CA ALA A 190 7.65 -30.09 -12.96
C ALA A 190 7.86 -31.36 -12.12
N GLY A 191 7.91 -31.21 -10.80
CA GLY A 191 8.13 -32.34 -9.91
C GLY A 191 8.12 -31.98 -8.43
N ALA A 192 8.14 -33.02 -7.59
CA ALA A 192 8.22 -32.88 -6.14
C ALA A 192 9.60 -32.36 -5.71
N LEU A 193 9.60 -31.47 -4.72
CA LEU A 193 10.82 -31.03 -4.04
C LEU A 193 11.40 -32.18 -3.22
N SER A 194 12.73 -32.31 -3.28
CA SER A 194 13.49 -33.27 -2.49
C SER A 194 14.70 -32.61 -1.86
N THR A 195 14.97 -32.96 -0.61
CA THR A 195 16.12 -32.50 0.16
C THR A 195 16.86 -33.69 0.75
N SER A 196 18.19 -33.60 0.79
CA SER A 196 19.03 -34.71 1.25
C SER A 196 18.96 -34.99 2.76
N LYS A 197 18.72 -33.96 3.57
CA LYS A 197 18.68 -34.03 5.04
C LYS A 197 17.56 -33.14 5.56
N PRO A 198 16.92 -33.52 6.68
CA PRO A 198 15.96 -32.64 7.34
C PRO A 198 16.67 -31.42 7.95
N LEU A 199 15.93 -30.33 8.07
CA LEU A 199 16.32 -29.17 8.87
C LEU A 199 15.97 -29.42 10.33
N PHE A 200 16.82 -28.95 11.24
CA PHE A 200 16.70 -29.17 12.67
C PHE A 200 16.91 -27.88 13.44
N ASP A 201 15.99 -27.56 14.36
CA ASP A 201 16.20 -26.55 15.41
C ASP A 201 16.54 -27.26 16.73
N PRO A 202 17.81 -27.23 17.18
CA PRO A 202 18.23 -27.90 18.41
C PRO A 202 17.62 -27.29 19.68
N SER A 203 17.24 -26.01 19.64
CA SER A 203 16.72 -25.29 20.82
C SER A 203 15.31 -25.78 21.19
N TYR A 204 14.56 -26.30 20.21
CA TYR A 204 13.18 -26.75 20.37
C TYR A 204 12.96 -28.21 19.96
N GLY A 205 14.03 -28.95 19.65
CA GLY A 205 13.95 -30.36 19.22
C GLY A 205 13.17 -30.58 17.92
N LEU A 206 12.98 -29.55 17.10
CA LEU A 206 12.10 -29.58 15.93
C LEU A 206 12.87 -30.06 14.69
N THR A 207 12.39 -31.13 14.06
CA THR A 207 12.97 -31.69 12.83
C THR A 207 11.92 -31.67 11.72
N ILE A 208 12.29 -31.20 10.52
CA ILE A 208 11.39 -31.19 9.37
C ILE A 208 12.13 -31.42 8.05
N HIS A 209 11.56 -32.23 7.17
CA HIS A 209 12.02 -32.33 5.78
C HIS A 209 11.37 -31.23 4.94
N ALA A 210 12.07 -30.10 4.79
CA ALA A 210 11.62 -28.98 3.97
C ALA A 210 12.81 -28.20 3.40
N VAL A 211 12.53 -27.34 2.41
CA VAL A 211 13.54 -26.46 1.81
C VAL A 211 13.95 -25.36 2.78
N LYS A 212 13.01 -24.76 3.51
CA LYS A 212 13.28 -23.74 4.54
C LYS A 212 12.53 -24.04 5.84
N LEU A 213 13.19 -23.75 6.95
CA LEU A 213 12.61 -23.72 8.30
C LEU A 213 12.88 -22.33 8.87
N LYS A 214 11.83 -21.64 9.31
CA LYS A 214 11.90 -20.31 9.90
C LYS A 214 11.35 -20.34 11.32
N ARG A 215 12.15 -19.86 12.26
CA ARG A 215 11.73 -19.54 13.63
C ARG A 215 11.45 -18.05 13.72
N THR A 216 10.25 -17.70 14.18
CA THR A 216 9.86 -16.32 14.48
C THR A 216 9.69 -16.17 15.98
N VAL A 217 10.43 -15.23 16.56
CA VAL A 217 10.36 -14.87 17.99
C VAL A 217 9.72 -13.49 18.09
N GLU A 218 8.77 -13.37 19.01
CA GLU A 218 8.18 -12.10 19.38
C GLU A 218 8.32 -11.90 20.89
N MET A 219 8.57 -10.66 21.31
CA MET A 219 8.64 -10.28 22.71
C MET A 219 7.41 -9.44 23.07
N TYR A 220 6.79 -9.76 24.20
CA TYR A 220 5.74 -8.95 24.79
C TYR A 220 6.37 -7.72 25.42
N GLN A 221 6.03 -6.53 24.94
CA GLN A 221 6.72 -5.29 25.32
C GLN A 221 5.85 -4.07 25.10
N TRP A 222 6.22 -2.93 25.69
CA TRP A 222 5.55 -1.66 25.50
C TRP A 222 5.78 -1.10 24.10
N VAL A 223 4.72 -0.49 23.55
CA VAL A 223 4.71 0.22 22.27
C VAL A 223 4.05 1.58 22.51
N GLU A 224 4.72 2.64 22.05
CA GLU A 224 4.20 4.00 22.06
C GLU A 224 3.53 4.34 20.73
N TYR A 225 2.31 4.87 20.80
CA TYR A 225 1.58 5.41 19.67
C TYR A 225 1.42 6.91 19.84
N GLU A 226 1.62 7.65 18.75
CA GLU A 226 1.49 9.11 18.70
C GLU A 226 0.31 9.52 17.81
N ASP A 227 -0.56 10.39 18.31
CA ASP A 227 -1.58 11.08 17.52
C ASP A 227 -1.46 12.59 17.72
N SER A 228 -1.33 13.34 16.63
CA SER A 228 -1.02 14.77 16.65
C SER A 228 -2.11 15.56 15.95
N ARG A 229 -2.64 16.60 16.62
CA ARG A 229 -3.60 17.56 16.05
C ARG A 229 -3.09 18.99 16.18
N GLU A 230 -3.33 19.79 15.16
CA GLU A 230 -3.00 21.21 15.15
C GLU A 230 -4.27 22.05 15.16
N TYR A 231 -4.30 23.08 16.00
CA TYR A 231 -5.40 24.04 16.06
C TYR A 231 -4.90 25.45 16.38
N GLU A 232 -5.68 26.45 15.99
CA GLU A 232 -5.36 27.84 16.24
C GLU A 232 -6.06 28.32 17.52
N GLU A 233 -5.32 28.94 18.42
CA GLU A 233 -5.86 29.56 19.63
C GLU A 233 -5.10 30.85 19.95
N ASN A 234 -5.81 31.96 20.15
CA ASN A 234 -5.23 33.27 20.49
C ASN A 234 -4.14 33.79 19.52
N GLY A 235 -4.19 33.38 18.26
CA GLY A 235 -3.21 33.80 17.25
C GLY A 235 -1.91 32.97 17.24
N GLU A 236 -1.81 31.94 18.07
CA GLU A 236 -0.74 30.92 18.06
C GLU A 236 -1.25 29.62 17.42
N ILE A 237 -0.33 28.86 16.81
CA ILE A 237 -0.59 27.49 16.35
C ILE A 237 -0.21 26.57 17.50
N LYS A 238 -1.18 25.82 18.02
CA LYS A 238 -0.94 24.80 19.06
C LYS A 238 -0.94 23.43 18.42
N LYS A 239 0.12 22.67 18.68
CA LYS A 239 0.23 21.25 18.36
C LYS A 239 0.01 20.44 19.62
N GLU A 240 -1.07 19.69 19.65
CA GLU A 240 -1.41 18.76 20.71
C GLU A 240 -1.09 17.34 20.25
N THR A 241 -0.13 16.73 20.93
CA THR A 241 0.32 15.36 20.68
C THR A 241 -0.11 14.47 21.82
N LYS A 242 -0.97 13.49 21.53
CA LYS A 242 -1.42 12.46 22.45
C LYS A 242 -0.56 11.22 22.28
N TYR A 243 0.07 10.79 23.38
CA TYR A 243 0.82 9.55 23.46
C TYR A 243 -0.04 8.47 24.12
N THR A 244 -0.02 7.24 23.59
CA THR A 244 -0.68 6.07 24.17
C THR A 244 0.30 4.90 24.26
N TYR A 245 0.29 4.18 25.38
CA TYR A 245 1.20 3.07 25.67
C TYR A 245 0.44 1.77 25.84
N ASN A 246 0.74 0.79 25.00
CA ASN A 246 0.14 -0.55 25.07
C ASN A 246 1.22 -1.61 25.04
N THR A 247 0.99 -2.71 25.77
CA THR A 247 1.84 -3.90 25.70
C THR A 247 1.36 -4.82 24.60
N GLU A 248 2.26 -5.17 23.69
CA GLU A 248 1.99 -5.98 22.50
C GLU A 248 3.14 -6.94 22.21
N TRP A 249 2.85 -8.01 21.49
CA TRP A 249 3.87 -8.87 20.90
C TRP A 249 4.47 -8.19 19.66
N LYS A 250 5.79 -7.99 19.64
CA LYS A 250 6.51 -7.48 18.47
C LYS A 250 7.71 -8.37 18.16
N SER A 251 7.98 -8.59 16.88
CA SER A 251 9.13 -9.35 16.38
C SER A 251 10.47 -8.61 16.48
N GLU A 252 10.41 -7.31 16.75
CA GLU A 252 11.56 -6.42 16.89
C GLU A 252 11.63 -5.83 18.30
N VAL A 253 12.83 -5.49 18.75
CA VAL A 253 13.02 -4.84 20.05
C VAL A 253 12.67 -3.36 19.92
N VAL A 254 11.64 -2.94 20.65
CA VAL A 254 11.21 -1.54 20.74
C VAL A 254 12.03 -0.85 21.82
N ASN A 255 12.90 0.06 21.39
CA ASN A 255 13.76 0.82 22.31
C ASN A 255 12.94 1.86 23.09
N SER A 256 12.53 1.50 24.31
CA SER A 256 11.73 2.36 25.19
C SER A 256 12.42 3.66 25.63
N ARG A 257 13.73 3.80 25.41
CA ARG A 257 14.46 5.07 25.67
C ARG A 257 14.03 6.20 24.73
N ASN A 258 13.39 5.85 23.61
CA ASN A 258 12.87 6.82 22.65
C ASN A 258 11.43 7.24 22.96
N PHE A 259 10.78 6.66 23.99
CA PHE A 259 9.43 7.05 24.39
C PHE A 259 9.43 8.44 25.01
N ASP A 260 8.39 9.23 24.74
CA ASP A 260 8.18 10.53 25.39
C ASP A 260 8.08 10.36 26.91
N ARG A 261 7.49 9.24 27.37
CA ARG A 261 7.49 8.82 28.78
C ARG A 261 7.97 7.38 28.98
N GLU A 262 9.27 7.23 29.21
CA GLU A 262 9.88 5.93 29.55
C GLU A 262 9.46 5.39 30.92
N ILE A 263 9.24 6.26 31.92
CA ILE A 263 8.95 5.84 33.30
C ILE A 263 7.63 5.06 33.36
N GLY A 264 7.74 3.76 33.67
CA GLY A 264 6.61 2.81 33.69
C GLY A 264 6.48 1.96 32.44
N HIS A 265 7.26 2.24 31.39
CA HIS A 265 7.17 1.60 30.07
C HIS A 265 8.52 1.06 29.58
N LYS A 266 9.33 0.50 30.49
CA LYS A 266 10.66 -0.01 30.16
C LYS A 266 10.58 -1.36 29.45
N ASN A 267 11.30 -1.50 28.34
CA ASN A 267 11.45 -2.74 27.61
C ASN A 267 12.86 -3.32 27.80
N PRO A 268 13.05 -4.65 27.75
CA PRO A 268 14.36 -5.27 27.62
C PRO A 268 15.07 -4.79 26.34
N SER A 269 16.39 -4.70 26.39
CA SER A 269 17.20 -4.24 25.25
C SER A 269 17.51 -5.33 24.22
N ALA A 270 17.16 -6.59 24.50
CA ALA A 270 17.41 -7.75 23.65
C ALA A 270 16.43 -8.87 23.98
N MET A 271 16.22 -9.79 23.03
CA MET A 271 15.50 -11.05 23.24
C MET A 271 16.50 -12.16 23.57
N ALA A 272 16.15 -13.07 24.49
CA ALA A 272 17.00 -14.21 24.85
C ALA A 272 17.09 -15.27 23.74
N VAL A 273 16.11 -15.30 22.83
CA VAL A 273 16.06 -16.18 21.67
C VAL A 273 15.94 -15.32 20.41
N GLU A 274 16.68 -15.69 19.37
CA GLU A 274 16.64 -14.98 18.09
C GLU A 274 15.79 -15.72 17.04
N SER A 275 15.16 -14.95 16.16
CA SER A 275 14.55 -15.48 14.94
C SER A 275 15.64 -15.93 13.97
N PHE A 276 15.39 -16.99 13.20
CA PHE A 276 16.30 -17.41 12.14
C PHE A 276 15.55 -18.10 11.00
N THR A 277 16.21 -18.24 9.85
CA THR A 277 15.76 -19.08 8.74
C THR A 277 16.89 -20.00 8.33
N ALA A 278 16.70 -21.31 8.53
CA ALA A 278 17.57 -22.33 7.95
C ALA A 278 17.10 -22.69 6.55
N VAL A 279 18.04 -22.91 5.64
CA VAL A 279 17.80 -23.31 4.25
C VAL A 279 18.58 -24.58 3.96
N SER A 280 17.93 -25.55 3.33
CA SER A 280 18.57 -26.80 2.96
C SER A 280 19.68 -26.56 1.93
N PRO A 281 20.90 -27.11 2.13
CA PRO A 281 22.03 -26.84 1.25
C PRO A 281 21.91 -27.52 -0.13
N ASN A 282 21.08 -28.55 -0.24
CA ASN A 282 20.88 -29.29 -1.48
C ASN A 282 19.39 -29.59 -1.67
N VAL A 283 18.81 -28.87 -2.62
CA VAL A 283 17.39 -28.92 -2.99
C VAL A 283 17.29 -29.39 -4.43
N GLN A 284 16.45 -30.38 -4.68
CA GLN A 284 16.35 -31.05 -5.97
C GLN A 284 14.90 -31.18 -6.43
N VAL A 285 14.74 -31.31 -7.74
CA VAL A 285 13.52 -31.80 -8.39
C VAL A 285 13.93 -32.90 -9.35
N GLY A 286 13.52 -34.14 -9.06
CA GLY A 286 14.07 -35.31 -9.76
C GLY A 286 15.58 -35.41 -9.55
N SER A 287 16.34 -35.50 -10.64
CA SER A 287 17.81 -35.55 -10.64
C SER A 287 18.48 -34.18 -10.77
N PHE A 288 17.70 -33.08 -10.75
CA PHE A 288 18.21 -31.74 -10.98
C PHE A 288 18.34 -30.94 -9.68
N VAL A 289 19.49 -30.31 -9.47
CA VAL A 289 19.78 -29.45 -8.31
C VAL A 289 19.38 -28.01 -8.59
N LEU A 290 18.59 -27.41 -7.69
CA LEU A 290 18.17 -26.02 -7.78
C LEU A 290 19.31 -25.08 -7.38
N SER A 291 19.57 -24.06 -8.20
CA SER A 291 20.48 -22.96 -7.82
C SER A 291 19.89 -22.10 -6.70
N LYS A 292 20.76 -21.35 -6.00
CA LYS A 292 20.35 -20.44 -4.91
C LYS A 292 19.19 -19.51 -5.31
N GLY A 293 19.23 -18.93 -6.51
CA GLY A 293 18.15 -18.03 -6.97
C GLY A 293 16.79 -18.72 -7.18
N LEU A 294 16.76 -20.03 -7.41
CA LEU A 294 15.51 -20.81 -7.45
C LEU A 294 15.05 -21.15 -6.03
N VAL A 295 15.96 -21.55 -5.14
CA VAL A 295 15.67 -21.81 -3.72
C VAL A 295 15.15 -20.55 -3.02
N ASP A 296 15.70 -19.38 -3.35
CA ASP A 296 15.27 -18.10 -2.80
C ASP A 296 13.80 -17.79 -3.14
N LYS A 297 13.30 -18.25 -4.30
CA LYS A 297 11.89 -18.11 -4.73
C LYS A 297 10.89 -19.04 -4.03
N ILE A 298 11.37 -19.97 -3.21
CA ILE A 298 10.51 -20.83 -2.38
C ILE A 298 10.27 -20.09 -1.06
N ASP A 299 9.24 -19.26 -1.02
CA ASP A 299 8.93 -18.35 0.10
C ASP A 299 7.48 -18.46 0.61
N ASP A 300 6.71 -19.45 0.14
CA ASP A 300 5.40 -19.81 0.67
C ASP A 300 5.52 -20.48 2.04
N PHE A 301 5.70 -19.67 3.08
CA PHE A 301 5.85 -20.12 4.45
C PHE A 301 4.50 -20.50 5.08
N LYS A 302 4.34 -21.77 5.42
CA LYS A 302 3.21 -22.33 6.15
C LYS A 302 3.58 -22.45 7.63
N GLN A 303 2.68 -22.04 8.54
CA GLN A 303 2.91 -22.19 9.98
C GLN A 303 2.89 -23.68 10.34
N LEU A 304 3.90 -24.12 11.08
CA LEU A 304 3.96 -25.48 11.59
C LEU A 304 3.06 -25.60 12.81
N SER A 305 2.21 -26.63 12.83
CA SER A 305 1.46 -26.93 14.06
C SER A 305 2.36 -27.60 15.09
N LEU A 306 2.29 -27.11 16.33
CA LEU A 306 3.05 -27.67 17.45
C LEU A 306 2.21 -28.70 18.24
N SER A 307 0.98 -28.96 17.83
CA SER A 307 0.01 -29.81 18.53
C SER A 307 0.56 -31.19 18.93
N ASN A 308 1.35 -31.80 18.06
CA ASN A 308 1.93 -33.14 18.21
C ASN A 308 3.36 -33.13 18.77
N LEU A 309 3.88 -31.97 19.19
CA LEU A 309 5.21 -31.84 19.78
C LEU A 309 5.14 -31.80 21.31
N GLU A 310 6.17 -32.38 21.93
CA GLU A 310 6.43 -32.27 23.37
C GLU A 310 7.04 -30.91 23.71
N ASP A 311 6.90 -30.50 24.97
CA ASP A 311 7.56 -29.30 25.47
C ASP A 311 9.08 -29.52 25.49
N PRO A 312 9.89 -28.62 24.89
CA PRO A 312 11.30 -28.88 24.67
C PRO A 312 12.14 -28.80 25.97
N HIS A 313 11.71 -27.95 26.91
CA HIS A 313 12.37 -27.70 28.20
C HIS A 313 11.33 -27.41 29.28
N ALA A 314 11.71 -27.52 30.56
CA ALA A 314 10.79 -27.31 31.69
C ALA A 314 10.32 -25.86 31.85
N ASP A 315 11.07 -24.89 31.34
CA ASP A 315 10.80 -23.45 31.35
C ASP A 315 10.04 -22.96 30.10
N VAL A 316 9.72 -23.86 29.18
CA VAL A 316 9.00 -23.56 27.94
C VAL A 316 7.66 -24.27 27.94
N THR A 317 6.58 -23.50 27.89
CA THR A 317 5.22 -24.07 27.82
C THR A 317 4.66 -23.91 26.42
N ARG A 318 4.11 -24.98 25.84
CA ARG A 318 3.36 -24.90 24.58
C ARG A 318 1.94 -24.38 24.78
N GLY A 319 1.52 -23.46 23.92
CA GLY A 319 0.14 -22.96 23.86
C GLY A 319 -0.29 -22.72 22.42
N GLY A 320 -1.18 -23.57 21.90
CA GLY A 320 -1.52 -23.58 20.47
C GLY A 320 -0.29 -23.91 19.63
N ASP A 321 0.00 -23.07 18.63
CA ASP A 321 1.16 -23.20 17.74
C ASP A 321 2.32 -22.26 18.14
N TYR A 322 2.43 -21.97 19.44
CA TYR A 322 3.53 -21.20 20.03
C TYR A 322 4.16 -21.95 21.20
N PHE A 323 5.48 -21.79 21.33
CA PHE A 323 6.20 -22.02 22.58
C PHE A 323 6.37 -20.70 23.33
N TYR A 324 6.09 -20.69 24.62
CA TYR A 324 6.19 -19.51 25.47
C TYR A 324 7.34 -19.65 26.46
N HIS A 325 8.18 -18.63 26.51
CA HIS A 325 9.16 -18.39 27.58
C HIS A 325 8.52 -17.37 28.51
N SER A 326 7.63 -17.86 29.38
CA SER A 326 6.78 -17.07 30.26
C SER A 326 6.34 -17.94 31.43
N GLU A 327 6.25 -17.35 32.63
CA GLU A 327 5.65 -18.04 33.79
C GLU A 327 4.16 -18.32 33.58
N ASN A 328 3.45 -17.46 32.84
CA ASN A 328 2.03 -17.61 32.57
C ASN A 328 1.63 -17.04 31.20
N PRO A 329 1.53 -17.90 30.16
CA PRO A 329 1.17 -17.45 28.81
C PRO A 329 -0.19 -16.73 28.70
N ARG A 330 -1.11 -16.92 29.67
CA ARG A 330 -2.41 -16.24 29.70
C ARG A 330 -2.35 -14.83 30.29
N ARG A 331 -1.25 -14.48 30.95
CA ARG A 331 -0.97 -13.16 31.53
C ARG A 331 0.49 -12.79 31.24
N PRO A 332 0.83 -12.52 29.97
CA PRO A 332 2.21 -12.24 29.60
C PRO A 332 2.72 -10.96 30.26
N GLU A 333 3.99 -10.98 30.65
CA GLU A 333 4.71 -9.85 31.23
C GLU A 333 5.75 -9.30 30.25
N VAL A 334 6.18 -8.05 30.48
CA VAL A 334 7.13 -7.40 29.59
C VAL A 334 8.46 -8.14 29.62
N GLY A 335 8.89 -8.61 28.45
CA GLY A 335 10.07 -9.45 28.27
C GLY A 335 9.77 -10.92 28.00
N ASP A 336 8.53 -11.37 28.21
CA ASP A 336 8.11 -12.72 27.82
C ASP A 336 8.27 -12.91 26.32
N LEU A 337 8.66 -14.12 25.91
CA LEU A 337 8.82 -14.48 24.51
C LEU A 337 7.77 -15.50 24.10
N ARG A 338 7.30 -15.38 22.86
CA ARG A 338 6.58 -16.44 22.17
C ARG A 338 7.29 -16.78 20.86
N VAL A 339 7.33 -18.06 20.55
CA VAL A 339 8.09 -18.59 19.43
C VAL A 339 7.19 -19.45 18.57
N SER A 340 7.16 -19.16 17.27
CA SER A 340 6.43 -19.92 16.27
C SER A 340 7.36 -20.37 15.15
N PHE A 341 6.97 -21.46 14.49
CA PHE A 341 7.74 -22.09 13.43
C PHE A 341 6.97 -22.08 12.13
N PHE A 342 7.70 -21.87 11.03
CA PHE A 342 7.17 -21.88 9.68
C PHE A 342 8.10 -22.68 8.78
N TYR A 343 7.54 -23.31 7.75
CA TYR A 343 8.32 -24.03 6.75
C TYR A 343 7.88 -23.66 5.34
N ALA A 344 8.78 -23.79 4.37
CA ALA A 344 8.47 -23.58 2.96
C ALA A 344 9.11 -24.70 2.12
N GLY A 345 8.36 -25.21 1.13
CA GLY A 345 8.76 -26.29 0.25
C GLY A 345 8.91 -27.62 1.01
N LEU A 346 7.79 -28.24 1.38
CA LEU A 346 7.78 -29.56 2.02
C LEU A 346 8.48 -30.58 1.12
N SER A 347 9.37 -31.38 1.70
CA SER A 347 10.18 -32.37 1.00
C SER A 347 9.84 -33.76 1.51
N GLY A 348 9.51 -34.68 0.61
CA GLY A 348 9.04 -36.02 0.99
C GLY A 348 7.62 -36.04 1.54
N ASP A 349 7.10 -37.23 1.76
CA ASP A 349 5.78 -37.42 2.36
C ASP A 349 5.91 -37.41 3.89
N ASP A 350 5.18 -36.49 4.53
CA ASP A 350 5.07 -36.39 5.97
C ASP A 350 3.65 -36.82 6.40
N PRO A 351 3.49 -37.72 7.38
CA PRO A 351 2.18 -38.19 7.82
C PRO A 351 1.24 -37.10 8.34
N HIS A 352 1.79 -35.98 8.81
CA HIS A 352 1.04 -34.88 9.41
C HIS A 352 0.94 -33.66 8.49
N LEU A 353 1.97 -33.39 7.67
CA LEU A 353 2.04 -32.21 6.81
C LEU A 353 1.61 -32.49 5.36
N GLY A 354 1.52 -33.77 4.97
CA GLY A 354 1.08 -34.20 3.65
C GLY A 354 2.25 -34.53 2.71
N SER A 355 1.95 -34.59 1.41
CA SER A 355 2.94 -34.94 0.39
C SER A 355 3.88 -33.79 0.04
N ALA A 356 5.03 -34.15 -0.51
CA ALA A 356 6.03 -33.21 -0.98
C ALA A 356 5.44 -32.12 -1.89
N ASP A 357 5.83 -30.88 -1.66
CA ASP A 357 5.38 -29.75 -2.48
C ASP A 357 5.92 -29.91 -3.90
N LYS A 358 5.04 -29.80 -4.90
CA LYS A 358 5.43 -29.80 -6.31
C LYS A 358 5.77 -28.39 -6.76
N VAL A 359 6.78 -28.28 -7.61
CA VAL A 359 7.17 -27.02 -8.26
C VAL A 359 7.39 -27.24 -9.74
N THR A 360 7.15 -26.17 -10.50
CA THR A 360 7.51 -26.05 -11.91
C THR A 360 8.69 -25.09 -12.03
N VAL A 361 9.72 -25.49 -12.78
CA VAL A 361 10.97 -24.75 -12.93
C VAL A 361 11.27 -24.54 -14.41
N ILE A 362 11.63 -23.31 -14.78
CA ILE A 362 12.22 -22.99 -16.08
C ILE A 362 13.59 -22.34 -15.85
N ALA A 363 14.64 -23.04 -16.27
CA ALA A 363 16.02 -22.62 -16.05
C ALA A 363 16.96 -23.25 -17.08
N ARG A 364 18.21 -22.79 -17.13
CA ARG A 364 19.22 -23.39 -18.00
C ARG A 364 19.79 -24.64 -17.35
N GLN A 365 19.86 -25.74 -18.08
CA GLN A 365 20.57 -26.94 -17.62
C GLN A 365 22.09 -26.73 -17.74
N LYS A 366 22.83 -27.03 -16.68
CA LYS A 366 24.29 -27.14 -16.66
C LYS A 366 24.69 -28.39 -15.87
N GLY A 367 24.91 -29.50 -16.57
CA GLY A 367 24.97 -30.83 -15.96
C GLY A 367 23.63 -31.13 -15.28
N ASP A 368 23.70 -31.48 -14.00
CA ASP A 368 22.54 -31.67 -13.12
C ASP A 368 22.03 -30.37 -12.49
N GLN A 369 22.70 -29.23 -12.70
CA GLN A 369 22.31 -27.97 -12.07
C GLN A 369 21.35 -27.15 -12.93
N LEU A 370 20.32 -26.59 -12.30
CA LEU A 370 19.43 -25.60 -12.90
C LEU A 370 19.90 -24.20 -12.54
N VAL A 371 20.51 -23.53 -13.51
CA VAL A 371 21.18 -22.23 -13.34
C VAL A 371 20.47 -21.14 -14.15
N PRO A 372 20.76 -19.85 -13.88
CA PRO A 372 20.13 -18.77 -14.63
C PRO A 372 20.44 -18.83 -16.14
N TYR A 373 19.43 -18.54 -16.96
CA TYR A 373 19.55 -18.41 -18.42
C TYR A 373 19.60 -16.93 -18.81
N HIS A 374 20.61 -16.52 -19.57
CA HIS A 374 20.72 -15.15 -20.06
C HIS A 374 20.12 -15.04 -21.46
N THR A 375 19.05 -14.24 -21.61
CA THR A 375 18.46 -13.98 -22.93
C THR A 375 19.31 -12.98 -23.72
N LYS A 376 19.16 -12.99 -25.05
CA LYS A 376 19.79 -11.98 -25.93
C LYS A 376 19.27 -10.58 -25.61
N SER A 377 18.01 -10.50 -25.19
CA SER A 377 17.37 -9.25 -24.78
C SER A 377 17.89 -8.71 -23.44
N GLY A 378 18.63 -9.50 -22.65
CA GLY A 378 19.34 -9.06 -21.45
C GLY A 378 18.56 -9.20 -20.14
N VAL A 379 17.47 -9.98 -20.12
CA VAL A 379 16.80 -10.41 -18.88
C VAL A 379 17.22 -11.84 -18.57
N VAL A 380 17.35 -12.15 -17.29
CA VAL A 380 17.70 -13.50 -16.84
C VAL A 380 16.41 -14.29 -16.61
N LEU A 381 16.27 -15.44 -17.27
CA LEU A 381 15.20 -16.39 -17.03
C LEU A 381 15.66 -17.43 -16.01
N GLN A 382 14.96 -17.47 -14.89
CA GLN A 382 15.15 -18.41 -13.80
C GLN A 382 13.84 -18.45 -13.01
N ILE A 383 12.86 -19.17 -13.52
CA ILE A 383 11.47 -19.10 -13.08
C ILE A 383 11.16 -20.33 -12.22
N LEU A 384 10.42 -20.11 -11.12
CA LEU A 384 9.91 -21.17 -10.27
C LEU A 384 8.49 -20.78 -9.85
N TYR A 385 7.55 -21.70 -10.01
CA TYR A 385 6.18 -21.57 -9.52
C TYR A 385 5.79 -22.83 -8.73
N PRO A 386 4.94 -22.69 -7.69
CA PRO A 386 4.34 -23.85 -7.06
C PRO A 386 3.37 -24.56 -8.00
N GLY A 387 3.25 -25.86 -7.83
CA GLY A 387 2.36 -26.72 -8.61
C GLY A 387 2.99 -27.24 -9.90
N ASP A 388 2.14 -27.94 -10.67
CA ASP A 388 2.45 -28.53 -11.97
C ASP A 388 1.82 -27.65 -13.04
N LEU A 389 2.65 -26.90 -13.77
CA LEU A 389 2.23 -25.93 -14.77
C LEU A 389 2.88 -26.25 -16.11
N SER A 390 2.13 -26.08 -17.20
CA SER A 390 2.67 -26.18 -18.55
C SER A 390 3.64 -25.04 -18.85
N VAL A 391 4.42 -25.19 -19.92
CA VAL A 391 5.30 -24.13 -20.42
C VAL A 391 4.49 -22.85 -20.70
N GLU A 392 3.37 -22.99 -21.41
CA GLU A 392 2.50 -21.89 -21.81
C GLU A 392 1.92 -21.17 -20.59
N GLU A 393 1.45 -21.91 -19.59
CA GLU A 393 0.91 -21.36 -18.35
C GLU A 393 1.96 -20.55 -17.57
N VAL A 394 3.21 -21.03 -17.51
CA VAL A 394 4.30 -20.33 -16.83
C VAL A 394 4.63 -19.01 -17.53
N PHE A 395 4.80 -19.03 -18.85
CA PHE A 395 5.12 -17.82 -19.61
C PHE A 395 3.95 -16.83 -19.61
N GLN A 396 2.71 -17.31 -19.68
CA GLN A 396 1.52 -16.48 -19.57
C GLN A 396 1.48 -15.72 -18.23
N LYS A 397 1.73 -16.42 -17.11
CA LYS A 397 1.82 -15.79 -15.77
C LYS A 397 2.93 -14.73 -15.70
N GLU A 398 4.07 -14.97 -16.32
CA GLU A 398 5.17 -14.00 -16.37
C GLU A 398 4.81 -12.77 -17.25
N HIS A 399 4.10 -12.97 -18.36
CA HIS A 399 3.57 -11.86 -19.19
C HIS A 399 2.53 -11.03 -18.42
N GLU A 400 1.62 -11.66 -17.70
CA GLU A 400 0.61 -11.00 -16.86
C GLU A 400 1.28 -10.21 -15.73
N SER A 401 2.26 -10.81 -15.03
CA SER A 401 3.04 -10.16 -13.99
C SER A 401 3.80 -8.94 -14.52
N ASN A 402 4.44 -9.08 -15.69
CA ASN A 402 5.13 -7.96 -16.34
C ASN A 402 4.15 -6.85 -16.74
N THR A 403 2.97 -7.20 -17.24
CA THR A 403 1.91 -6.25 -17.61
C THR A 403 1.39 -5.50 -16.39
N MET A 404 1.07 -6.21 -15.31
CA MET A 404 0.61 -5.63 -14.05
C MET A 404 1.66 -4.67 -13.47
N LYS A 405 2.94 -5.07 -13.40
CA LYS A 405 4.04 -4.21 -12.94
C LYS A 405 4.17 -2.96 -13.81
N THR A 406 4.00 -3.10 -15.12
CA THR A 406 4.08 -1.98 -16.07
C THR A 406 2.97 -0.98 -15.80
N TRP A 407 1.73 -1.43 -15.63
CA TRP A 407 0.59 -0.58 -15.29
C TRP A 407 0.72 0.09 -13.91
N ALA A 408 1.15 -0.66 -12.90
CA ALA A 408 1.38 -0.12 -11.56
C ALA A 408 2.44 1.00 -11.57
N LEU A 409 3.56 0.78 -12.27
CA LEU A 409 4.61 1.79 -12.41
C LEU A 409 4.17 2.99 -13.27
N ARG A 410 3.30 2.79 -14.27
CA ARG A 410 2.68 3.91 -15.01
C ARG A 410 1.81 4.76 -14.11
N ALA A 411 0.96 4.13 -13.29
CA ALA A 411 0.10 4.83 -12.34
C ALA A 411 0.94 5.58 -11.29
N ALA A 412 1.97 4.93 -10.74
CA ALA A 412 2.89 5.55 -9.80
C ALA A 412 3.67 6.73 -10.41
N GLY A 413 4.17 6.58 -11.64
CA GLY A 413 4.86 7.65 -12.37
C GLY A 413 3.95 8.83 -12.69
N TRP A 414 2.73 8.58 -13.16
CA TRP A 414 1.72 9.62 -13.36
C TRP A 414 1.37 10.34 -12.06
N LEU A 415 1.17 9.60 -10.97
CA LEU A 415 0.87 10.18 -9.65
C LEU A 415 2.04 11.03 -9.14
N ALA A 416 3.28 10.55 -9.26
CA ALA A 416 4.48 11.30 -8.91
C ALA A 416 4.58 12.61 -9.73
N MET A 417 4.28 12.55 -11.03
CA MET A 417 4.24 13.74 -11.89
C MET A 417 3.17 14.74 -11.43
N PHE A 418 1.96 14.25 -11.16
CA PHE A 418 0.85 15.05 -10.66
C PHE A 418 1.18 15.71 -9.31
N VAL A 419 1.70 14.95 -8.36
CA VAL A 419 2.13 15.46 -7.04
C VAL A 419 3.27 16.47 -7.20
N GLY A 420 4.26 16.19 -8.05
CA GLY A 420 5.37 17.11 -8.33
C GLY A 420 4.88 18.47 -8.83
N ILE A 421 3.95 18.49 -9.79
CA ILE A 421 3.35 19.73 -10.29
C ILE A 421 2.56 20.45 -9.18
N ASN A 422 1.76 19.73 -8.38
CA ASN A 422 1.00 20.33 -7.28
C ASN A 422 1.90 20.93 -6.19
N LEU A 423 3.04 20.30 -5.90
CA LEU A 423 4.04 20.84 -4.97
C LEU A 423 4.69 22.11 -5.52
N MET A 424 4.98 22.14 -6.82
CA MET A 424 5.54 23.33 -7.49
C MET A 424 4.54 24.50 -7.55
N THR A 425 3.23 24.23 -7.72
CA THR A 425 2.20 25.29 -7.72
C THR A 425 1.88 25.81 -6.32
N ARG A 426 2.41 25.22 -5.25
CA ARG A 426 2.12 25.62 -3.86
C ARG A 426 2.49 27.06 -3.54
N ILE A 427 3.57 27.55 -4.15
CA ILE A 427 4.01 28.95 -4.04
C ILE A 427 2.92 29.92 -4.54
N VAL A 428 2.15 29.55 -5.57
CA VAL A 428 1.09 30.39 -6.13
C VAL A 428 -0.04 30.58 -5.13
N TYR A 429 -0.33 29.61 -4.28
CA TYR A 429 -1.36 29.75 -3.23
C TYR A 429 -0.99 30.79 -2.19
N THR A 430 0.26 30.79 -1.73
CA THR A 430 0.72 31.78 -0.72
C THR A 430 0.57 33.23 -1.18
N LEU A 431 0.58 33.47 -2.51
CA LEU A 431 0.38 34.80 -3.10
C LEU A 431 -1.10 35.19 -3.22
N VAL A 432 -2.01 34.22 -3.31
CA VAL A 432 -3.45 34.44 -3.58
C VAL A 432 -4.28 34.45 -2.29
N ASP A 433 -3.67 34.10 -1.16
CA ASP A 433 -4.35 33.92 0.14
C ASP A 433 -5.07 35.15 0.71
N TRP A 434 -4.90 36.34 0.12
CA TRP A 434 -5.56 37.57 0.56
C TRP A 434 -7.09 37.60 0.32
N PHE A 435 -7.62 36.82 -0.64
CA PHE A 435 -9.06 36.80 -0.96
C PHE A 435 -9.70 35.40 -0.74
N PRO A 436 -10.50 35.21 0.33
CA PRO A 436 -11.06 33.90 0.70
C PRO A 436 -11.89 33.22 -0.39
N VAL A 437 -12.70 34.00 -1.13
CA VAL A 437 -13.57 33.47 -2.21
C VAL A 437 -12.77 33.05 -3.44
N VAL A 438 -11.60 33.66 -3.68
CA VAL A 438 -10.75 33.35 -4.84
C VAL A 438 -9.88 32.12 -4.57
N ARG A 439 -9.52 31.87 -3.30
CA ARG A 439 -8.66 30.76 -2.87
C ARG A 439 -9.17 29.39 -3.32
N ASP A 440 -10.43 29.07 -3.01
CA ASP A 440 -10.99 27.73 -3.30
C ASP A 440 -11.15 27.49 -4.81
N LEU A 441 -11.54 28.53 -5.57
CA LEU A 441 -11.66 28.47 -7.02
C LEU A 441 -10.30 28.25 -7.69
N VAL A 442 -9.26 28.97 -7.22
CA VAL A 442 -7.89 28.82 -7.71
C VAL A 442 -7.32 27.45 -7.34
N ASN A 443 -7.69 26.89 -6.18
CA ASN A 443 -7.29 25.54 -5.77
C ASN A 443 -7.80 24.46 -6.72
N ILE A 444 -9.10 24.48 -7.02
CA ILE A 444 -9.70 23.54 -7.97
C ILE A 444 -9.10 23.73 -9.37
N GLY A 445 -8.96 24.98 -9.82
CA GLY A 445 -8.43 25.30 -11.15
C GLY A 445 -6.98 24.85 -11.36
N LEU A 446 -6.10 25.08 -10.38
CA LEU A 446 -4.69 24.65 -10.45
C LEU A 446 -4.55 23.12 -10.38
N LYS A 447 -5.38 22.42 -9.59
CA LYS A 447 -5.41 20.95 -9.58
C LYS A 447 -5.87 20.37 -10.91
N ALA A 448 -6.92 20.94 -11.51
CA ALA A 448 -7.39 20.52 -12.83
C ALA A 448 -6.32 20.77 -13.91
N PHE A 449 -5.63 21.91 -13.85
CA PHE A 449 -4.49 22.20 -14.73
C PHE A 449 -3.36 21.17 -14.54
N ALA A 450 -2.95 20.92 -13.29
CA ALA A 450 -1.91 19.95 -12.97
C ALA A 450 -2.27 18.54 -13.46
N PHE A 451 -3.53 18.13 -13.34
CA PHE A 451 -4.02 16.85 -13.84
C PHE A 451 -3.88 16.74 -15.37
N CYS A 452 -4.31 17.78 -16.11
CA CYS A 452 -4.18 17.81 -17.57
C CYS A 452 -2.72 17.77 -18.01
N VAL A 453 -1.84 18.56 -17.37
CA VAL A 453 -0.41 18.62 -17.70
C VAL A 453 0.27 17.29 -17.39
N ALA A 454 0.05 16.73 -16.19
CA ALA A 454 0.59 15.43 -15.80
C ALA A 454 0.18 14.33 -16.78
N SER A 455 -1.11 14.27 -17.12
CA SER A 455 -1.64 13.27 -18.04
C SER A 455 -1.08 13.41 -19.45
N SER A 456 -0.94 14.64 -19.95
CA SER A 456 -0.37 14.91 -21.27
C SER A 456 1.11 14.50 -21.32
N LEU A 457 1.90 14.92 -20.33
CA LEU A 457 3.33 14.63 -20.27
C LEU A 457 3.62 13.15 -20.00
N SER A 458 2.81 12.47 -19.17
CA SER A 458 2.96 11.03 -18.95
C SER A 458 2.66 10.23 -20.21
N LEU A 459 1.57 10.55 -20.92
CA LEU A 459 1.22 9.89 -22.18
C LEU A 459 2.29 10.11 -23.25
N LEU A 460 2.82 11.33 -23.35
CA LEU A 460 3.91 11.65 -24.26
C LEU A 460 5.17 10.84 -23.92
N THR A 461 5.53 10.73 -22.65
CA THR A 461 6.69 9.95 -22.19
C THR A 461 6.53 8.47 -22.53
N ILE A 462 5.34 7.90 -22.28
CA ILE A 462 5.01 6.51 -22.62
C ILE A 462 5.07 6.30 -24.14
N SER A 463 4.48 7.22 -24.92
CA SER A 463 4.49 7.21 -26.39
C SER A 463 5.91 7.16 -26.95
N ILE A 464 6.81 8.01 -26.43
CA ILE A 464 8.22 8.01 -26.83
C ILE A 464 8.87 6.65 -26.57
N GLY A 465 8.59 6.02 -25.43
CA GLY A 465 9.08 4.67 -25.12
C GLY A 465 8.65 3.61 -26.14
N TRP A 466 7.50 3.80 -26.80
CA TRP A 466 6.92 2.86 -27.76
C TRP A 466 7.30 3.15 -29.22
N LEU A 467 7.90 4.30 -29.51
CA LEU A 467 8.17 4.79 -30.87
C LEU A 467 8.93 3.76 -31.74
N PHE A 468 9.91 3.07 -31.15
CA PHE A 468 10.77 2.10 -31.85
C PHE A 468 10.20 0.68 -31.90
N TYR A 469 9.14 0.38 -31.16
CA TYR A 469 8.62 -0.98 -30.99
C TYR A 469 7.22 -1.16 -31.57
N ARG A 470 6.35 -0.17 -31.40
CA ARG A 470 4.97 -0.18 -31.90
C ARG A 470 4.61 1.24 -32.40
N PRO A 471 5.12 1.65 -33.57
CA PRO A 471 5.03 3.05 -34.03
C PRO A 471 3.58 3.54 -34.21
N LEU A 472 2.65 2.66 -34.60
CA LEU A 472 1.24 3.01 -34.73
C LEU A 472 0.59 3.36 -33.38
N TRP A 473 0.84 2.56 -32.35
CA TRP A 473 0.35 2.84 -30.99
C TRP A 473 1.03 4.06 -30.38
N ALA A 474 2.33 4.21 -30.61
CA ALA A 474 3.07 5.41 -30.20
C ALA A 474 2.46 6.68 -30.80
N LEU A 475 2.13 6.67 -32.10
CA LEU A 475 1.50 7.80 -32.79
C LEU A 475 0.11 8.11 -32.20
N LEU A 476 -0.73 7.09 -31.98
CA LEU A 476 -2.07 7.26 -31.42
C LEU A 476 -2.01 7.88 -30.01
N ILE A 477 -1.16 7.35 -29.13
CA ILE A 477 -0.96 7.87 -27.77
C ILE A 477 -0.37 9.29 -27.80
N GLY A 478 0.56 9.54 -28.74
CA GLY A 478 1.15 10.85 -28.97
C GLY A 478 0.09 11.89 -29.36
N LEU A 479 -0.82 11.56 -30.28
CA LEU A 479 -1.94 12.43 -30.64
C LEU A 479 -2.88 12.68 -29.45
N LEU A 480 -3.19 11.64 -28.68
CA LEU A 480 -4.05 11.76 -27.49
C LEU A 480 -3.44 12.71 -26.44
N SER A 481 -2.11 12.71 -26.29
CA SER A 481 -1.41 13.60 -25.35
C SER A 481 -1.61 15.10 -25.64
N VAL A 482 -1.93 15.47 -26.88
CA VAL A 482 -2.07 16.87 -27.31
C VAL A 482 -3.51 17.39 -27.18
N VAL A 483 -4.49 16.49 -26.99
CA VAL A 483 -5.93 16.83 -26.92
C VAL A 483 -6.23 17.88 -25.85
N PRO A 484 -5.74 17.79 -24.59
CA PRO A 484 -6.03 18.81 -23.58
C PRO A 484 -5.53 20.21 -23.97
N ILE A 485 -4.38 20.29 -24.66
CA ILE A 485 -3.77 21.56 -25.13
C ILE A 485 -4.62 22.18 -26.24
N VAL A 486 -5.10 21.37 -27.19
CA VAL A 486 -5.94 21.84 -28.30
C VAL A 486 -7.30 22.35 -27.79
N VAL A 487 -7.93 21.61 -26.88
CA VAL A 487 -9.20 22.02 -26.25
C VAL A 487 -9.05 23.31 -25.44
N ALA A 488 -7.91 23.50 -24.77
CA ALA A 488 -7.62 24.76 -24.06
C ALA A 488 -7.50 25.95 -25.04
N LYS A 489 -6.83 25.76 -26.18
CA LYS A 489 -6.62 26.81 -27.20
C LYS A 489 -7.90 27.18 -27.97
N SER A 490 -8.74 26.21 -28.31
CA SER A 490 -9.97 26.45 -29.09
C SER A 490 -11.06 27.21 -28.32
N ARG A 491 -10.91 27.35 -27.00
CA ARG A 491 -11.87 28.04 -26.12
C ARG A 491 -11.53 29.52 -25.85
N VAL A 492 -10.48 30.07 -26.48
CA VAL A 492 -10.14 31.50 -26.41
C VAL A 492 -10.97 32.27 -27.47
N PRO A 493 -11.90 33.16 -27.10
CA PRO A 493 -12.67 33.92 -28.08
C PRO A 493 -11.75 34.85 -28.90
N PRO A 494 -11.97 35.01 -30.21
CA PRO A 494 -11.12 35.85 -31.05
C PRO A 494 -11.10 37.29 -30.51
N LYS A 495 -9.89 37.87 -30.39
CA LYS A 495 -9.71 39.29 -30.06
C LYS A 495 -10.52 40.11 -31.06
N LYS A 496 -11.54 40.84 -30.60
CA LYS A 496 -12.11 41.93 -31.39
C LYS A 496 -11.02 42.98 -31.59
N HIS A 497 -10.53 43.13 -32.81
CA HIS A 497 -9.77 44.31 -33.19
C HIS A 497 -10.73 45.50 -33.16
N GLN A 498 -10.43 46.46 -32.28
CA GLN A 498 -11.02 47.80 -32.30
C GLN A 498 -10.11 48.72 -33.12
#